data_AF-A0A7Y5U916-F1
#
_entry.id   AF-A0A7Y5U916-F1
#
_cell.length_a   1.000
_cell.length_b   1.000
_cell.length_c   1.000
_cell.angle_alpha   90.00
_cell.angle_beta   90.00
_cell.angle_gamma   90.00
#
_symmetry.space_group_name_H-M   'P 1'
#
loop_
_entity.id
_entity.type
_entity.pdbx_description
1 polymer ?
#
loop_
_entity_poly.entity_id
_entity_poly.type
_entity_poly.pdbx_seq_one_letter_code
_entity_poly.pdbx_strand_id
1 'polypeptide(L)'
;MSVRRGPDISEVEAGAVLTSIAEEFVRKVALDNKARALLSRAARFLAMVPSPMFGLLCRRAGYRDKDHEQLWDLYRKASGGFRPLEHFFGQVTDAQPYGAMRSWLAELDAFENTWLPRTRVIMQRVVPRDRRARFVGAFFSALEQQPRGPRVMFSVPLLLDRIRQLRTSTEPFARDVAEALEERGLTPELLARVDDVIAQVQGRDFGTEVPGSREATARAVTAQRELRAHFEVFRDVFREWSTMFRTAGATSTQLVLLGLSQSVASRVEPEGS
;
A
#
# COMPACT_ATOMS: atom_id res chain seq x y z
N MET A 1 23.29 11.76 44.72
CA MET A 1 23.69 11.22 43.40
C MET A 1 22.44 11.00 42.58
N SER A 2 22.23 11.82 41.55
CA SER A 2 21.01 11.83 40.73
C SER A 2 21.22 10.89 39.53
N VAL A 3 20.48 9.78 39.49
CA VAL A 3 20.43 8.90 38.31
C VAL A 3 19.41 9.48 37.34
N ARG A 4 19.88 10.01 36.20
CA ARG A 4 19.04 10.39 35.07
C ARG A 4 18.47 9.12 34.44
N ARG A 5 17.17 8.84 34.61
CA ARG A 5 16.44 7.91 33.74
C ARG A 5 16.29 8.58 32.37
N GLY A 6 16.75 7.90 31.31
CA GLY A 6 16.53 8.32 29.93
C GLY A 6 15.04 8.27 29.56
N PRO A 7 14.64 8.87 28.43
CA PRO A 7 13.24 8.95 28.03
C PRO A 7 12.68 7.55 27.83
N ASP A 8 11.59 7.29 28.55
CA ASP A 8 10.76 6.10 28.46
C ASP A 8 10.07 6.11 27.10
N ILE A 9 10.62 5.36 26.13
CA ILE A 9 10.03 5.20 24.80
C ILE A 9 8.76 4.40 25.04
N SER A 10 7.62 5.08 25.06
CA SER A 10 6.31 4.48 25.34
C SER A 10 6.09 3.24 24.46
N GLU A 11 5.60 2.15 25.05
CA GLU A 11 5.36 0.86 24.37
C GLU A 11 4.49 1.00 23.09
N VAL A 12 3.71 2.08 23.01
CA VAL A 12 2.92 2.49 21.83
C VAL A 12 3.82 2.86 20.63
N GLU A 13 4.93 3.57 20.85
CA GLU A 13 5.90 3.88 19.80
C GLU A 13 6.63 2.61 19.34
N ALA A 14 6.93 1.68 20.25
CA ALA A 14 7.53 0.39 19.91
C ALA A 14 6.59 -0.47 19.04
N GLY A 15 5.29 -0.49 19.32
CA GLY A 15 4.28 -1.20 18.53
C GLY A 15 4.10 -0.64 17.11
N ALA A 16 4.09 0.68 16.97
CA ALA A 16 4.01 1.35 15.66
C ALA A 16 5.29 1.12 14.82
N VAL A 17 6.46 1.13 15.47
CA VAL A 17 7.75 0.84 14.83
C VAL A 17 7.82 -0.62 14.37
N LEU A 18 7.38 -1.59 15.19
CA LEU A 18 7.35 -3.00 14.82
C LEU A 18 6.38 -3.31 13.68
N THR A 19 5.21 -2.64 13.66
CA THR A 19 4.24 -2.76 12.57
C THR A 19 4.78 -2.17 11.27
N SER A 20 5.42 -0.99 11.33
CA SER A 20 6.10 -0.37 10.18
C SER A 20 7.22 -1.27 9.65
N ILE A 21 8.01 -1.90 10.53
CA ILE A 21 9.09 -2.82 10.15
C ILE A 21 8.50 -4.08 9.50
N ALA A 22 7.41 -4.64 10.02
CA ALA A 22 6.77 -5.82 9.45
C ALA A 22 6.13 -5.53 8.07
N GLU A 23 5.47 -4.39 7.91
CA GLU A 23 4.92 -3.95 6.62
C GLU A 23 6.02 -3.67 5.60
N GLU A 24 7.09 -2.97 6.00
CA GLU A 24 8.25 -2.73 5.15
C GLU A 24 8.96 -4.04 4.77
N PHE A 25 9.03 -5.01 5.70
CA PHE A 25 9.61 -6.31 5.43
C PHE A 25 8.74 -7.16 4.49
N VAL A 26 7.43 -7.23 4.72
CA VAL A 26 6.49 -7.90 3.81
C VAL A 26 6.54 -7.26 2.42
N ARG A 27 6.65 -5.93 2.33
CA ARG A 27 6.82 -5.21 1.07
C ARG A 27 8.15 -5.55 0.38
N LYS A 28 9.23 -5.77 1.14
CA LYS A 28 10.54 -6.19 0.62
C LYS A 28 10.56 -7.63 0.13
N VAL A 29 9.78 -8.54 0.74
CA VAL A 29 9.73 -9.97 0.35
C VAL A 29 8.65 -10.25 -0.70
N ALA A 30 7.61 -9.42 -0.80
CA ALA A 30 6.55 -9.56 -1.80
C ALA A 30 7.07 -9.43 -3.24
N LEU A 31 6.42 -10.12 -4.17
CA LEU A 31 6.71 -9.99 -5.60
C LEU A 31 6.39 -8.56 -6.06
N ASP A 32 7.41 -7.88 -6.58
CA ASP A 32 7.27 -6.54 -7.14
C ASP A 32 6.55 -6.56 -8.50
N ASN A 33 6.27 -5.37 -9.05
CA ASN A 33 5.59 -5.26 -10.35
C ASN A 33 6.40 -5.87 -11.51
N LYS A 34 7.74 -5.91 -11.41
CA LYS A 34 8.59 -6.54 -12.42
C LYS A 34 8.44 -8.05 -12.40
N ALA A 35 8.36 -8.65 -11.22
CA ALA A 35 8.10 -10.06 -11.02
C ALA A 35 6.71 -10.47 -11.54
N ARG A 36 5.67 -9.68 -11.22
CA ARG A 36 4.32 -9.89 -11.78
C ARG A 36 4.31 -9.81 -13.31
N ALA A 37 4.97 -8.81 -13.88
CA ALA A 37 5.08 -8.69 -15.33
C ALA A 37 5.82 -9.87 -15.99
N LEU A 38 6.82 -10.45 -15.31
CA LEU A 38 7.48 -11.67 -15.77
C LEU A 38 6.53 -12.87 -15.76
N LEU A 39 5.77 -13.07 -14.67
CA LEU A 39 4.79 -14.15 -14.57
C LEU A 39 3.70 -14.02 -15.66
N SER A 40 3.17 -12.83 -15.92
CA SER A 40 2.20 -12.63 -16.99
C SER A 40 2.75 -12.99 -18.37
N ARG A 41 4.02 -12.65 -18.64
CA ARG A 41 4.67 -13.04 -19.89
C ARG A 41 4.93 -14.55 -19.98
N ALA A 42 5.28 -15.17 -18.87
CA ALA A 42 5.47 -16.61 -18.79
C ALA A 42 4.18 -17.40 -19.02
N ALA A 43 3.06 -16.93 -18.47
CA ALA A 43 1.75 -17.52 -18.72
C ALA A 43 1.43 -17.51 -20.22
N ARG A 44 1.75 -16.40 -20.91
CA ARG A 44 1.64 -16.31 -22.37
C ARG A 44 2.54 -17.32 -23.07
N PHE A 45 3.82 -17.41 -22.70
CA PHE A 45 4.73 -18.39 -23.28
C PHE A 45 4.16 -19.81 -23.18
N LEU A 46 3.79 -20.22 -21.96
CA LEU A 46 3.24 -21.54 -21.67
C LEU A 46 1.96 -21.84 -22.47
N ALA A 47 1.08 -20.85 -22.63
CA ALA A 47 -0.13 -21.01 -23.45
C ALA A 47 0.15 -21.05 -24.96
N MET A 48 1.24 -20.42 -25.43
CA MET A 48 1.55 -20.29 -26.86
C MET A 48 2.43 -21.41 -27.41
N VAL A 49 3.19 -22.13 -26.56
CA VAL A 49 4.02 -23.27 -26.98
C VAL A 49 3.25 -24.34 -27.76
N PRO A 50 2.02 -24.75 -27.36
CA PRO A 50 1.22 -25.72 -28.11
C PRO A 50 0.73 -25.22 -29.48
N SER A 51 0.93 -23.93 -29.80
CA SER A 51 0.51 -23.37 -31.09
C SER A 51 1.34 -23.93 -32.25
N PRO A 52 0.73 -24.32 -33.38
CA PRO A 52 1.45 -24.71 -34.60
C PRO A 52 2.45 -23.64 -35.08
N MET A 53 2.15 -22.37 -34.78
CA MET A 53 2.98 -21.22 -35.16
C MET A 53 4.37 -21.24 -34.49
N PHE A 54 4.46 -21.81 -33.28
CA PHE A 54 5.68 -21.79 -32.46
C PHE A 54 6.27 -23.17 -32.21
N GLY A 55 5.54 -24.25 -32.49
CA GLY A 55 6.02 -25.62 -32.27
C GLY A 55 7.35 -25.94 -32.96
N LEU A 56 7.56 -25.51 -34.21
CA LEU A 56 8.82 -25.71 -34.93
C LEU A 56 10.00 -24.98 -34.26
N LEU A 57 9.75 -23.75 -33.79
CA LEU A 57 10.75 -22.94 -33.09
C LEU A 57 11.10 -23.54 -31.73
N CYS A 58 10.10 -24.03 -30.98
CA CYS A 58 10.30 -24.72 -29.70
C CYS A 58 11.17 -25.98 -29.90
N ARG A 59 10.85 -26.81 -30.90
CA ARG A 59 11.64 -28.01 -31.22
C ARG A 59 13.09 -27.67 -31.60
N ARG A 60 13.29 -26.60 -32.38
CA ARG A 60 14.64 -26.14 -32.77
C ARG A 60 15.44 -25.62 -31.58
N ALA A 61 14.78 -24.97 -30.62
CA ALA A 61 15.38 -24.54 -29.36
C ALA A 61 15.64 -25.71 -28.38
N GLY A 62 15.29 -26.94 -28.75
CA GLY A 62 15.45 -28.13 -27.90
C GLY A 62 14.40 -28.25 -26.81
N TYR A 63 13.32 -27.47 -26.86
CA TYR A 63 12.21 -27.52 -25.90
C TYR A 63 11.39 -28.80 -26.07
N ARG A 64 11.26 -29.58 -24.99
CA ARG A 64 10.57 -30.87 -24.95
C ARG A 64 9.40 -30.85 -23.98
N ASP A 65 8.58 -31.89 -24.02
CA ASP A 65 7.41 -32.05 -23.16
C ASP A 65 7.78 -31.99 -21.67
N LYS A 66 8.86 -32.66 -21.27
CA LYS A 66 9.39 -32.61 -19.90
C LYS A 66 9.71 -31.18 -19.44
N ASP A 67 10.18 -30.33 -20.36
CA ASP A 67 10.54 -28.94 -20.05
C ASP A 67 9.27 -28.10 -19.91
N HIS A 68 8.24 -28.41 -20.71
CA HIS A 68 6.91 -27.82 -20.61
C HIS A 68 6.23 -28.12 -19.27
N GLU A 69 6.25 -29.38 -18.85
CA GLU A 69 5.71 -29.81 -17.56
C GLU A 69 6.47 -29.17 -16.40
N GLN A 70 7.81 -29.17 -16.46
CA GLN A 70 8.65 -28.53 -15.45
C GLN A 70 8.36 -27.02 -15.35
N LEU A 71 8.21 -26.32 -16.48
CA LEU A 71 7.97 -24.89 -16.47
C LEU A 71 6.55 -24.55 -15.98
N TRP A 72 5.55 -25.39 -16.27
CA TRP A 72 4.21 -25.28 -15.68
C TRP A 72 4.19 -25.51 -14.17
N ASP A 73 4.95 -26.50 -13.68
CA ASP A 73 5.09 -26.75 -12.25
C ASP A 73 5.76 -25.56 -11.53
N LEU A 74 6.89 -25.08 -12.05
CA LEU A 74 7.58 -23.92 -11.52
C LEU A 74 6.72 -22.65 -11.57
N TYR A 75 5.99 -22.42 -12.66
CA TYR A 75 5.06 -21.30 -12.80
C TYR A 75 3.94 -21.36 -11.76
N ARG A 76 3.31 -22.52 -11.55
CA ARG A 76 2.28 -22.70 -10.52
C ARG A 76 2.86 -22.44 -9.11
N LYS A 77 4.10 -22.84 -8.82
CA LYS A 77 4.76 -22.58 -7.53
C LYS A 77 5.05 -21.09 -7.35
N ALA A 78 5.62 -20.45 -8.36
CA ALA A 78 6.01 -19.03 -8.34
C ALA A 78 4.82 -18.06 -8.35
N SER A 79 3.70 -18.43 -8.99
CA SER A 79 2.46 -17.65 -8.99
C SER A 79 1.60 -17.86 -7.75
N GLY A 80 1.92 -18.87 -6.93
CA GLY A 80 1.12 -19.27 -5.78
C GLY A 80 -0.14 -20.06 -6.15
N GLY A 81 -0.26 -20.56 -7.38
CA GLY A 81 -1.43 -21.32 -7.85
C GLY A 81 -1.69 -22.66 -7.14
N PHE A 82 -0.79 -23.13 -6.28
CA PHE A 82 -1.01 -24.27 -5.40
C PHE A 82 -1.77 -23.92 -4.11
N ARG A 83 -1.97 -22.63 -3.82
CA ARG A 83 -2.68 -22.18 -2.63
C ARG A 83 -4.15 -21.96 -2.97
N PRO A 84 -5.09 -22.45 -2.15
CA PRO A 84 -6.51 -22.16 -2.32
C PRO A 84 -6.74 -20.65 -2.42
N LEU A 85 -7.76 -20.23 -3.16
CA LEU A 85 -8.09 -18.80 -3.27
C LEU A 85 -8.42 -18.21 -1.88
N GLU A 86 -9.04 -19.04 -1.03
CA GLU A 86 -9.33 -18.79 0.37
C GLU A 86 -8.07 -18.54 1.21
N HIS A 87 -6.91 -19.09 0.83
CA HIS A 87 -5.64 -18.79 1.49
C HIS A 87 -5.14 -17.38 1.17
N PHE A 88 -5.41 -16.88 -0.03
CA PHE A 88 -5.11 -15.49 -0.39
C PHE A 88 -6.09 -14.52 0.25
N PHE A 89 -7.38 -14.87 0.28
CA PHE A 89 -8.38 -14.09 1.02
C PHE A 89 -8.09 -14.11 2.52
N GLY A 90 -7.73 -15.25 3.07
CA GLY A 90 -7.27 -15.41 4.44
C GLY A 90 -6.03 -14.56 4.72
N GLN A 91 -5.03 -14.51 3.84
CA GLN A 91 -3.91 -13.57 4.01
C GLN A 91 -4.33 -12.09 3.96
N VAL A 92 -5.33 -11.73 3.16
CA VAL A 92 -5.87 -10.35 3.13
C VAL A 92 -6.75 -10.06 4.35
N THR A 93 -7.35 -11.09 4.96
CA THR A 93 -8.28 -10.96 6.09
C THR A 93 -7.56 -11.10 7.44
N ASP A 94 -6.63 -12.03 7.58
CA ASP A 94 -5.79 -12.32 8.74
C ASP A 94 -4.55 -11.41 8.83
N ALA A 95 -4.05 -10.87 7.70
CA ALA A 95 -3.08 -9.75 7.75
C ALA A 95 -3.76 -8.39 7.93
N GLN A 96 -5.07 -8.35 8.19
CA GLN A 96 -5.81 -7.15 8.55
C GLN A 96 -6.41 -7.36 9.96
N PRO A 97 -5.67 -7.05 11.04
CA PRO A 97 -6.12 -7.22 12.44
C PRO A 97 -7.37 -6.41 12.85
N TYR A 98 -8.10 -5.83 11.91
CA TYR A 98 -8.79 -4.55 12.11
C TYR A 98 -10.17 -4.52 11.44
N GLY A 99 -11.01 -5.54 11.59
CA GLY A 99 -12.40 -5.48 11.08
C GLY A 99 -13.16 -4.23 11.58
N ALA A 100 -13.15 -4.00 12.90
CA ALA A 100 -13.74 -2.81 13.53
C ALA A 100 -12.86 -1.55 13.40
N MET A 101 -11.53 -1.71 13.45
CA MET A 101 -10.60 -0.60 13.27
C MET A 101 -10.60 -0.07 11.83
N ARG A 102 -10.95 -0.88 10.83
CA ARG A 102 -11.12 -0.43 9.44
C ARG A 102 -12.37 0.42 9.30
N SER A 103 -13.48 0.09 9.97
CA SER A 103 -14.65 0.98 9.97
C SER A 103 -14.33 2.31 10.67
N TRP A 104 -13.61 2.29 11.80
CA TRP A 104 -13.22 3.51 12.50
C TRP A 104 -12.20 4.35 11.71
N LEU A 105 -11.16 3.72 11.15
CA LEU A 105 -10.20 4.42 10.28
C LEU A 105 -10.85 4.95 9.02
N ALA A 106 -11.82 4.23 8.43
CA ALA A 106 -12.58 4.73 7.29
C ALA A 106 -13.47 5.93 7.67
N GLU A 107 -14.04 5.93 8.88
CA GLU A 107 -14.81 7.06 9.40
C GLU A 107 -13.93 8.29 9.66
N LEU A 108 -12.75 8.10 10.26
CA LEU A 108 -11.76 9.17 10.46
C LEU A 108 -11.21 9.70 9.12
N ASP A 109 -10.91 8.82 8.17
CA ASP A 109 -10.48 9.19 6.81
C ASP A 109 -11.58 9.97 6.07
N ALA A 110 -12.84 9.52 6.17
CA ALA A 110 -13.98 10.23 5.57
C ALA A 110 -14.17 11.62 6.19
N PHE A 111 -14.00 11.74 7.51
CA PHE A 111 -14.04 13.02 8.21
C PHE A 111 -12.93 13.96 7.73
N GLU A 112 -11.66 13.52 7.73
CA GLU A 112 -10.51 14.31 7.29
C GLU A 112 -10.68 14.78 5.84
N ASN A 113 -11.01 13.85 4.94
CA ASN A 113 -11.20 14.14 3.51
C ASN A 113 -12.34 15.11 3.24
N THR A 114 -13.36 15.14 4.10
CA THR A 114 -14.48 16.08 3.99
C THR A 114 -14.08 17.45 4.54
N TRP A 115 -13.54 17.50 5.75
CA TRP A 115 -13.47 18.74 6.52
C TRP A 115 -12.17 19.48 6.36
N LEU A 116 -11.04 18.81 6.11
CA LEU A 116 -9.75 19.46 5.91
C LEU A 116 -9.76 20.40 4.68
N PRO A 117 -10.19 19.98 3.46
CA PRO A 117 -10.29 20.89 2.33
C PRO A 117 -11.41 21.94 2.50
N ARG A 118 -12.56 21.58 3.08
CA ARG A 118 -13.67 22.54 3.31
C ARG A 118 -13.28 23.65 4.27
N THR A 119 -12.54 23.32 5.34
CA THR A 119 -12.06 24.30 6.31
C THR A 119 -11.17 25.34 5.65
N ARG A 120 -10.27 24.91 4.76
CA ARG A 120 -9.42 25.81 3.98
C ARG A 120 -10.23 26.79 3.13
N VAL A 121 -11.25 26.30 2.44
CA VAL A 121 -12.13 27.13 1.59
C VAL A 121 -12.95 28.10 2.44
N ILE A 122 -13.49 27.67 3.58
CA ILE A 122 -14.25 28.53 4.49
C ILE A 122 -13.37 29.65 5.06
N MET A 123 -12.16 29.34 5.51
CA MET A 123 -11.19 30.34 5.97
C MET A 123 -10.85 31.35 4.88
N GLN A 124 -10.64 30.89 3.64
CA GLN A 124 -10.40 31.79 2.51
C GLN A 124 -11.61 32.67 2.19
N ARG A 125 -12.84 32.28 2.54
CA ARG A 125 -14.04 33.10 2.34
C ARG A 125 -14.20 34.13 3.46
N VAL A 126 -14.08 33.70 4.71
CA VAL A 126 -14.38 34.49 5.91
C VAL A 126 -13.26 35.47 6.24
N VAL A 127 -12.00 35.04 6.14
CA VAL A 127 -10.85 35.87 6.52
C VAL A 127 -10.55 36.90 5.42
N PRO A 128 -10.28 38.18 5.74
CA PRO A 128 -9.86 39.20 4.78
C PRO A 128 -8.59 38.82 4.01
N ARG A 129 -8.50 39.24 2.73
CA ARG A 129 -7.44 38.82 1.79
C ARG A 129 -6.02 39.06 2.31
N ASP A 130 -5.79 40.18 2.97
CA ASP A 130 -4.53 40.61 3.57
C ASP A 130 -4.07 39.71 4.73
N ARG A 131 -4.98 38.97 5.37
CA ARG A 131 -4.70 38.12 6.54
C ARG A 131 -4.78 36.62 6.26
N ARG A 132 -5.39 36.22 5.14
CA ARG A 132 -5.63 34.80 4.78
C ARG A 132 -4.39 33.94 4.87
N ALA A 133 -3.27 34.37 4.27
CA ALA A 133 -2.06 33.56 4.20
C ALA A 133 -1.52 33.22 5.61
N ARG A 134 -1.47 34.21 6.50
CA ARG A 134 -1.05 34.03 7.90
C ARG A 134 -2.04 33.16 8.66
N PHE A 135 -3.34 33.44 8.54
CA PHE A 135 -4.38 32.71 9.26
C PHE A 135 -4.43 31.23 8.85
N VAL A 136 -4.49 30.96 7.54
CA VAL A 136 -4.48 29.60 6.98
C VAL A 136 -3.16 28.90 7.29
N GLY A 137 -2.02 29.58 7.15
CA GLY A 137 -0.71 29.02 7.47
C GLY A 137 -0.57 28.61 8.94
N ALA A 138 -1.07 29.44 9.86
CA ALA A 138 -1.08 29.12 11.29
C ALA A 138 -2.02 27.94 11.61
N PHE A 139 -3.23 27.92 11.03
CA PHE A 139 -4.20 26.85 11.27
C PHE A 139 -3.71 25.51 10.73
N PHE A 140 -3.18 25.47 9.50
CA PHE A 140 -2.73 24.25 8.84
C PHE A 140 -1.26 23.90 9.13
N SER A 141 -0.61 24.60 10.06
CA SER A 141 0.75 24.26 10.47
C SER A 141 0.78 22.85 11.06
N ALA A 142 1.63 21.98 10.51
CA ALA A 142 1.71 20.56 10.82
C ALA A 142 0.41 19.75 10.55
N LEU A 143 -0.53 20.31 9.77
CA LEU A 143 -1.77 19.66 9.33
C LEU A 143 -1.73 19.46 7.81
N GLU A 144 -1.30 18.28 7.40
CA GLU A 144 -1.38 17.82 6.02
C GLU A 144 -2.37 16.67 5.92
N GLN A 145 -3.15 16.67 4.84
CA GLN A 145 -4.04 15.57 4.51
C GLN A 145 -3.23 14.29 4.38
N GLN A 146 -3.58 13.26 5.13
CA GLN A 146 -2.85 12.01 5.09
C GLN A 146 -3.36 11.13 3.95
N PRO A 147 -2.48 10.40 3.24
CA PRO A 147 -2.93 9.30 2.40
C PRO A 147 -3.61 8.25 3.29
N ARG A 148 -4.71 7.66 2.80
CA ARG A 148 -5.52 6.66 3.51
C ARG A 148 -4.65 5.70 4.34
N GLY A 149 -4.87 5.66 5.65
CA GLY A 149 -4.08 4.80 6.53
C GLY A 149 -4.02 5.28 7.97
N PRO A 150 -3.21 4.62 8.82
CA PRO A 150 -3.18 4.85 10.27
C PRO A 150 -2.75 6.26 10.67
N ARG A 151 -2.16 7.05 9.76
CA ARG A 151 -1.75 8.44 10.05
C ARG A 151 -2.93 9.38 10.33
N VAL A 152 -4.14 9.04 9.87
CA VAL A 152 -5.37 9.79 10.21
C VAL A 152 -5.63 9.84 11.72
N MET A 153 -5.09 8.88 12.48
CA MET A 153 -5.17 8.85 13.94
C MET A 153 -4.41 9.99 14.62
N PHE A 154 -3.50 10.67 13.91
CA PHE A 154 -2.77 11.83 14.42
C PHE A 154 -3.29 13.14 13.85
N SER A 155 -3.68 13.16 12.56
CA SER A 155 -4.16 14.38 11.91
C SER A 155 -5.58 14.76 12.33
N VAL A 156 -6.48 13.79 12.55
CA VAL A 156 -7.86 14.09 12.95
C VAL A 156 -7.97 14.69 14.35
N PRO A 157 -7.30 14.16 15.40
CA PRO A 157 -7.31 14.81 16.72
C PRO A 157 -6.75 16.23 16.69
N LEU A 158 -5.67 16.45 15.93
CA LEU A 158 -5.10 17.78 15.76
C LEU A 158 -6.06 18.73 15.03
N LEU A 159 -6.75 18.25 13.99
CA LEU A 159 -7.77 19.03 13.29
C LEU A 159 -8.93 19.40 14.23
N LEU A 160 -9.43 18.46 15.05
CA LEU A 160 -10.49 18.71 16.03
C LEU A 160 -10.07 19.73 17.08
N ASP A 161 -8.86 19.60 17.64
CA ASP A 161 -8.32 20.55 18.61
C ASP A 161 -8.26 21.96 18.01
N ARG A 162 -7.75 22.10 16.77
CA ARG A 162 -7.72 23.40 16.08
C ARG A 162 -9.11 23.97 15.82
N ILE A 163 -10.07 23.14 15.41
CA ILE A 163 -11.48 23.56 15.24
C ILE A 163 -12.05 24.08 16.55
N ARG A 164 -11.80 23.39 17.68
CA ARG A 164 -12.26 23.81 19.00
C ARG A 164 -11.60 25.12 19.44
N GLN A 165 -10.30 25.26 19.18
CA GLN A 165 -9.55 26.49 19.46
C GLN A 165 -10.10 27.70 18.71
N LEU A 166 -10.68 27.55 17.51
CA LEU A 166 -11.29 28.68 16.80
C LEU A 166 -12.39 29.39 17.61
N ARG A 167 -13.15 28.64 18.41
CA ARG A 167 -14.25 29.18 19.24
C ARG A 167 -13.73 30.01 20.42
N THR A 168 -12.62 29.59 21.01
CA THR A 168 -12.05 30.22 22.21
C THR A 168 -10.89 31.18 21.90
N SER A 169 -10.40 31.19 20.66
CA SER A 169 -9.30 32.03 20.21
C SER A 169 -9.63 33.51 20.26
N THR A 170 -8.60 34.31 20.59
CA THR A 170 -8.63 35.77 20.50
C THR A 170 -8.15 36.29 19.14
N GLU A 171 -7.74 35.41 18.23
CA GLU A 171 -7.34 35.79 16.87
C GLU A 171 -8.55 36.34 16.10
N PRO A 172 -8.43 37.50 15.44
CA PRO A 172 -9.51 38.06 14.63
C PRO A 172 -10.07 37.05 13.62
N PHE A 173 -11.39 37.05 13.44
CA PHE A 173 -12.14 36.17 12.52
C PHE A 173 -12.15 34.68 12.90
N ALA A 174 -11.48 34.25 13.99
CA ALA A 174 -11.49 32.85 14.40
C ALA A 174 -12.90 32.34 14.75
N ARG A 175 -13.67 33.15 15.49
CA ARG A 175 -15.07 32.83 15.83
C ARG A 175 -15.97 32.79 14.60
N ASP A 176 -15.86 33.78 13.71
CA ASP A 176 -16.63 33.82 12.46
C ASP A 176 -16.35 32.59 11.58
N VAL A 177 -15.10 32.10 11.56
CA VAL A 177 -14.74 30.85 10.87
C VAL A 177 -15.39 29.64 11.56
N ALA A 178 -15.40 29.59 12.89
CA ALA A 178 -16.04 28.52 13.65
C ALA A 178 -17.56 28.47 13.39
N GLU A 179 -18.23 29.62 13.40
CA GLU A 179 -19.66 29.76 13.08
C GLU A 179 -19.94 29.30 11.64
N ALA A 180 -19.12 29.75 10.68
CA ALA A 180 -19.26 29.34 9.29
C ALA A 180 -19.01 27.84 9.05
N LEU A 181 -18.21 27.17 9.88
CA LEU A 181 -18.01 25.72 9.83
C LEU A 181 -19.24 24.99 10.38
N GLU A 182 -19.81 25.48 11.47
CA GLU A 182 -21.00 24.93 12.12
C GLU A 182 -22.23 25.03 11.21
N GLU A 183 -22.46 26.18 10.56
CA GLU A 183 -23.49 26.37 9.53
C GLU A 183 -23.40 25.35 8.38
N ARG A 184 -22.23 24.76 8.15
CA ARG A 184 -21.97 23.76 7.11
C ARG A 184 -22.05 22.32 7.60
N GLY A 185 -22.44 22.11 8.86
CA GLY A 185 -22.68 20.80 9.45
C GLY A 185 -21.54 20.29 10.32
N LEU A 186 -20.53 21.11 10.65
CA LEU A 186 -19.51 20.75 11.64
C LEU A 186 -20.03 21.04 13.06
N THR A 187 -21.11 20.36 13.42
CA THR A 187 -21.83 20.62 14.67
C THR A 187 -21.11 20.00 15.88
N PRO A 188 -21.40 20.46 17.11
CA PRO A 188 -20.87 19.85 18.33
C PRO A 188 -21.13 18.34 18.41
N GLU A 189 -22.27 17.86 17.93
CA GLU A 189 -22.64 16.44 17.91
C GLU A 189 -21.75 15.63 16.96
N LEU A 190 -21.38 16.20 15.80
CA LEU A 190 -20.44 15.56 14.89
C LEU A 190 -19.04 15.51 15.50
N LEU A 191 -18.59 16.59 16.13
CA LEU A 191 -17.28 16.63 16.80
C LEU A 191 -17.20 15.59 17.94
N ALA A 192 -18.27 15.47 18.75
CA ALA A 192 -18.37 14.47 19.82
C ALA A 192 -18.36 13.04 19.26
N ARG A 193 -19.08 12.78 18.16
CA ARG A 193 -19.04 11.46 17.50
C ARG A 193 -17.62 11.09 17.05
N VAL A 194 -16.89 12.03 16.47
CA VAL A 194 -15.50 11.77 16.04
C VAL A 194 -14.58 11.58 17.24
N ASP A 195 -14.79 12.30 18.35
CA ASP A 195 -14.09 12.02 19.62
C ASP A 195 -14.37 10.60 20.10
N ASP A 196 -15.62 10.12 20.04
CA ASP A 196 -15.97 8.76 20.43
C ASP A 196 -15.26 7.72 19.54
N VAL A 197 -15.12 7.98 18.25
CA VAL A 197 -14.36 7.13 17.32
C VAL A 197 -12.87 7.15 17.68
N ILE A 198 -12.29 8.32 17.96
CA ILE A 198 -10.90 8.45 18.41
C ILE A 198 -10.68 7.71 19.73
N ALA A 199 -11.59 7.85 20.70
CA ALA A 199 -11.52 7.18 22.00
C ALA A 199 -11.66 5.66 21.86
N GLN A 200 -12.52 5.16 20.95
CA GLN A 200 -12.60 3.73 20.63
C GLN A 200 -11.32 3.19 20.00
N VAL A 201 -10.61 4.02 19.24
CA VAL A 201 -9.34 3.69 18.60
C VAL A 201 -8.15 3.80 19.58
N GLN A 202 -8.14 4.78 20.49
CA GLN A 202 -7.06 5.02 21.45
C GLN A 202 -7.21 4.19 22.74
N GLY A 203 -8.44 3.92 23.18
CA GLY A 203 -8.75 3.15 24.38
C GLY A 203 -8.68 1.64 24.21
N ARG A 204 -8.37 1.17 23.00
CA ARG A 204 -8.05 -0.23 22.74
C ARG A 204 -6.55 -0.37 22.61
N ASP A 205 -5.98 -1.21 23.47
CA ASP A 205 -4.62 -1.69 23.32
C ASP A 205 -4.53 -2.52 22.03
N PHE A 206 -4.14 -1.87 20.93
CA PHE A 206 -3.70 -2.56 19.73
C PHE A 206 -2.22 -2.98 19.84
N GLY A 207 -1.63 -2.78 21.03
CA GLY A 207 -0.33 -3.27 21.44
C GLY A 207 -0.38 -4.71 21.94
N THR A 208 0.42 -5.55 21.29
CA THR A 208 1.09 -6.77 21.82
C THR A 208 0.40 -8.12 21.92
N GLU A 209 -0.93 -8.30 22.07
CA GLU A 209 -1.47 -9.68 22.16
C GLU A 209 -2.82 -9.87 21.44
N VAL A 210 -2.77 -10.14 20.14
CA VAL A 210 -3.73 -11.08 19.54
C VAL A 210 -3.10 -12.47 19.68
N PRO A 211 -3.67 -13.39 20.47
CA PRO A 211 -3.22 -14.79 20.49
C PRO A 211 -3.19 -15.31 19.05
N GLY A 212 -2.00 -15.62 18.53
CA GLY A 212 -1.79 -16.07 17.15
C GLY A 212 -1.26 -15.01 16.15
N SER A 213 -1.15 -13.71 16.50
CA SER A 213 -0.67 -12.68 15.55
C SER A 213 0.83 -12.80 15.22
N ARG A 214 1.71 -13.01 16.20
CA ARG A 214 3.15 -13.24 15.92
C ARG A 214 3.37 -14.48 15.06
N GLU A 215 2.61 -15.54 15.31
CA GLU A 215 2.68 -16.78 14.56
C GLU A 215 2.08 -16.61 13.15
N ALA A 216 0.98 -15.86 13.00
CA ALA A 216 0.40 -15.51 11.71
C ALA A 216 1.36 -14.65 10.87
N THR A 217 1.98 -13.63 11.46
CA THR A 217 3.00 -12.81 10.80
C THR A 217 4.22 -13.64 10.42
N ALA A 218 4.72 -14.51 11.31
CA ALA A 218 5.83 -15.41 11.01
C ALA A 218 5.48 -16.38 9.86
N ARG A 219 4.27 -16.96 9.87
CA ARG A 219 3.76 -17.81 8.78
C ARG A 219 3.65 -17.03 7.46
N ALA A 220 3.14 -15.80 7.48
CA ALA A 220 3.05 -14.96 6.29
C ALA A 220 4.43 -14.60 5.71
N VAL A 221 5.40 -14.29 6.58
CA VAL A 221 6.79 -14.00 6.18
C VAL A 221 7.44 -15.24 5.58
N THR A 222 7.33 -16.40 6.22
CA THR A 222 7.82 -17.68 5.68
C THR A 222 7.16 -17.99 4.34
N ALA A 223 5.84 -17.84 4.24
CA ALA A 223 5.09 -18.08 3.02
C ALA A 223 5.48 -17.14 1.86
N GLN A 224 5.88 -15.89 2.14
CA GLN A 224 6.41 -14.96 1.16
C GLN A 224 7.84 -15.30 0.75
N ARG A 225 8.69 -15.73 1.69
CA ARG A 225 10.06 -16.18 1.38
C ARG A 225 10.06 -17.41 0.48
N GLU A 226 9.18 -18.38 0.75
CA GLU A 226 8.99 -19.56 -0.09
C GLU A 226 8.52 -19.16 -1.50
N LEU A 227 7.52 -18.28 -1.59
CA LEU A 227 7.02 -17.78 -2.88
C LEU A 227 8.14 -17.08 -3.67
N ARG A 228 8.95 -16.27 -2.99
CA ARG A 228 10.09 -15.58 -3.57
C ARG A 228 11.17 -16.56 -4.06
N ALA A 229 11.50 -17.58 -3.28
CA ALA A 229 12.45 -18.61 -3.67
C ALA A 229 11.97 -19.38 -4.91
N HIS A 230 10.69 -19.76 -4.95
CA HIS A 230 10.10 -20.36 -6.15
C HIS A 230 10.14 -19.43 -7.37
N PHE A 231 9.87 -18.14 -7.16
CA PHE A 231 9.97 -17.15 -8.23
C PHE A 231 11.40 -17.00 -8.77
N GLU A 232 12.42 -17.04 -7.91
CA GLU A 232 13.82 -16.93 -8.34
C GLU A 232 14.26 -18.12 -9.19
N VAL A 233 13.95 -19.35 -8.74
CA VAL A 233 14.18 -20.56 -9.54
C VAL A 233 13.43 -20.49 -10.88
N PHE A 234 12.16 -20.10 -10.84
CA PHE A 234 11.35 -19.94 -12.05
C PHE A 234 11.95 -18.91 -13.01
N ARG A 235 12.37 -17.74 -12.51
CA ARG A 235 12.97 -16.65 -13.29
C ARG A 235 14.22 -17.13 -14.02
N ASP A 236 15.07 -17.89 -13.34
CA ASP A 236 16.36 -18.32 -13.87
C ASP A 236 16.15 -19.35 -14.99
N VAL A 237 15.28 -20.34 -14.78
CA VAL A 237 14.87 -21.31 -15.83
C VAL A 237 14.17 -20.61 -17.00
N PHE A 238 13.29 -19.64 -16.73
CA PHE A 238 12.62 -18.88 -17.80
C PHE A 238 13.60 -18.03 -18.61
N ARG A 239 14.64 -17.48 -17.98
CA ARG A 239 15.71 -16.73 -18.65
C ARG A 239 16.59 -17.63 -19.49
N GLU A 240 16.88 -18.85 -19.03
CA GLU A 240 17.56 -19.87 -19.82
C GLU A 240 16.81 -20.12 -21.13
N TRP A 241 15.50 -20.38 -21.07
CA TRP A 241 14.68 -20.56 -22.28
C TRP A 241 14.64 -19.33 -23.18
N SER A 242 14.51 -18.12 -22.62
CA SER A 242 14.64 -16.88 -23.38
C SER A 242 15.97 -16.81 -24.16
N THR A 243 17.05 -17.33 -23.59
CA THR A 243 18.37 -17.39 -24.23
C THR A 243 18.43 -18.47 -25.30
N MET A 244 17.96 -19.68 -25.01
CA MET A 244 17.93 -20.81 -25.96
C MET A 244 17.12 -20.51 -27.22
N PHE A 245 15.99 -19.80 -27.09
CA PHE A 245 15.19 -19.40 -28.24
C PHE A 245 15.88 -18.34 -29.10
N ARG A 246 16.64 -17.41 -28.50
CA ARG A 246 17.48 -16.46 -29.27
C ARG A 246 18.53 -17.20 -30.08
N THR A 247 19.23 -18.17 -29.48
CA THR A 247 20.27 -18.95 -30.17
C THR A 247 19.69 -19.88 -31.24
N ALA A 248 18.44 -20.29 -31.11
CA ALA A 248 17.71 -21.06 -32.12
C ALA A 248 17.20 -20.23 -33.32
N GLY A 249 17.49 -18.93 -33.35
CA GLY A 249 17.13 -18.03 -34.45
C GLY A 249 15.76 -17.38 -34.33
N ALA A 250 15.18 -17.29 -33.13
CA ALA A 250 13.94 -16.54 -32.92
C ALA A 250 14.16 -15.04 -33.17
N THR A 251 13.26 -14.42 -33.94
CA THR A 251 13.28 -12.96 -34.12
C THR A 251 12.82 -12.22 -32.86
N SER A 252 13.19 -10.94 -32.75
CA SER A 252 12.71 -10.09 -31.64
C SER A 252 11.18 -10.09 -31.53
N THR A 253 10.48 -10.01 -32.67
CA THR A 253 9.01 -10.08 -32.73
C THR A 253 8.48 -11.41 -32.20
N GLN A 254 9.07 -12.54 -32.61
CA GLN A 254 8.69 -13.86 -32.12
C GLN A 254 8.89 -13.99 -30.60
N LEU A 255 10.00 -13.47 -30.07
CA LEU A 255 10.28 -13.48 -28.64
C LEU A 255 9.29 -12.63 -27.84
N VAL A 256 8.84 -11.49 -28.38
CA VAL A 256 7.82 -10.65 -27.74
C VAL A 256 6.45 -11.32 -27.76
N LEU A 257 6.05 -11.90 -28.91
CA LEU A 257 4.79 -12.64 -29.05
C LEU A 257 4.75 -13.85 -28.10
N LEU A 258 5.86 -14.57 -27.99
CA LEU A 258 6.04 -15.67 -27.05
C LEU A 258 6.15 -15.22 -25.58
N GLY A 259 6.32 -13.92 -25.29
CA GLY A 259 6.54 -13.45 -23.91
C GLY A 259 7.96 -13.65 -23.37
N LEU A 260 8.89 -14.15 -24.19
CA LEU A 260 10.30 -14.33 -23.83
C LEU A 260 11.12 -13.03 -23.82
N SER A 261 10.56 -11.93 -24.35
CA SER A 261 11.14 -10.58 -24.32
C SER A 261 10.10 -9.50 -24.01
N GLN A 262 10.57 -8.33 -23.58
CA GLN A 262 9.74 -7.14 -23.48
C GLN A 262 9.69 -6.42 -24.84
N SER A 263 8.57 -5.77 -25.14
CA SER A 263 8.49 -4.86 -26.29
C SER A 263 9.40 -3.65 -26.06
N VAL A 264 10.18 -3.27 -27.07
CA VAL A 264 11.09 -2.12 -27.02
C VAL A 264 10.35 -0.77 -27.16
N ALA A 265 9.03 -0.81 -27.42
CA ALA A 265 8.22 0.38 -27.74
C ALA A 265 8.01 1.41 -26.60
N SER A 266 8.73 1.32 -25.48
CA SER A 266 8.65 2.29 -24.38
C SER A 266 10.00 2.94 -24.02
N ARG A 267 10.96 2.94 -24.94
CA ARG A 267 12.28 3.56 -24.76
C ARG A 267 12.57 4.71 -25.74
N VAL A 268 11.55 5.47 -26.12
CA VAL A 268 11.72 6.76 -26.79
C VAL A 268 11.24 7.83 -25.80
N GLU A 269 12.17 8.38 -25.02
CA GLU A 269 11.99 9.72 -24.47
C GLU A 269 12.06 10.72 -25.64
N PRO A 270 11.34 11.85 -25.58
CA PRO A 270 11.49 12.90 -26.57
C PRO A 270 12.84 13.58 -26.32
N GLU A 271 13.85 13.26 -27.11
CA GLU A 271 14.96 14.18 -27.29
C GLU A 271 14.43 15.42 -27.98
N GLY A 272 14.53 16.54 -27.27
CA GLY A 272 14.15 17.84 -27.78
C GLY A 272 14.95 18.22 -29.01
N SER A 273 14.25 18.79 -29.98
CA SER A 273 14.68 19.93 -30.81
C SER A 273 13.42 20.60 -31.35
#